data_AF-A0A7X8TG88-F1
#
_entry.id   AF-A0A7X8TG88-F1
#
_cell.length_a   1.000
_cell.length_b   1.000
_cell.length_c   1.000
_cell.angle_alpha   90.00
_cell.angle_beta   90.00
_cell.angle_gamma   90.00
#
_symmetry.space_group_name_H-M   'P 1'
#
loop_
_entity.id
_entity.type
_entity.pdbx_description
1 polymer ?
#
loop_
_entity_poly.entity_id
_entity_poly.type
_entity_poly.pdbx_seq_one_letter_code
_entity_poly.pdbx_strand_id
1 'polypeptide(L)'
;MDRWRIVRRNKLVGMWAAQKLGLVGESATAYSNDLARNTLDLKRNDVLVIIRRDFDAAGVVQSKEQILSVMSQSWLEAGRKTDRADASDAALVQIARNLQSR
;
A
#
# COMPACT_ATOMS: atom_id res chain seq x y z
N MET A 1 -9.51 8.69 12.92
CA MET A 1 -8.44 8.11 12.08
C MET A 1 -9.10 7.46 10.88
N ASP A 2 -8.94 8.04 9.68
CA ASP A 2 -9.59 7.54 8.46
C ASP A 2 -8.90 6.26 7.98
N ARG A 3 -9.31 5.10 8.51
CA ARG A 3 -8.74 3.78 8.14
C ARG A 3 -8.67 3.59 6.63
N TRP A 4 -9.66 4.08 5.90
CA TRP A 4 -9.69 4.04 4.44
C TRP A 4 -8.54 4.81 3.77
N ARG A 5 -8.21 5.99 4.29
CA ARG A 5 -7.09 6.80 3.78
C ARG A 5 -5.75 6.11 4.03
N ILE A 6 -5.60 5.41 5.15
CA ILE A 6 -4.38 4.63 5.46
C ILE A 6 -4.25 3.43 4.50
N VAL A 7 -5.35 2.71 4.23
CA VAL A 7 -5.37 1.61 3.25
C VAL A 7 -4.98 2.12 1.85
N ARG A 8 -5.55 3.26 1.41
CA ARG A 8 -5.23 3.86 0.12
C ARG A 8 -3.77 4.33 0.03
N ARG A 9 -3.24 4.98 1.07
CA ARG A 9 -1.81 5.31 1.18
C ARG A 9 -0.96 4.05 1.02
N ASN A 10 -1.27 2.99 1.74
CA ASN A 10 -0.48 1.76 1.72
C ASN A 10 -0.54 1.03 0.38
N LYS A 11 -1.68 1.09 -0.30
CA LYS A 11 -1.80 0.60 -1.68
C LYS A 11 -0.87 1.36 -2.63
N LEU A 12 -0.87 2.70 -2.58
CA LEU A 12 0.01 3.53 -3.41
C LEU A 12 1.50 3.25 -3.14
N VAL A 13 1.90 3.25 -1.87
CA VAL A 13 3.28 2.92 -1.47
C VAL A 13 3.66 1.50 -1.91
N GLY A 14 2.74 0.54 -1.78
CA GLY A 14 2.98 -0.83 -2.18
C GLY A 14 3.14 -1.00 -3.69
N MET A 15 2.39 -0.24 -4.52
CA MET A 15 2.60 -0.25 -5.98
C MET A 15 3.97 0.31 -6.35
N TRP A 16 4.40 1.39 -5.69
CA TRP A 16 5.74 1.94 -5.89
C TRP A 16 6.82 0.92 -5.49
N ALA A 17 6.69 0.29 -4.33
CA ALA A 17 7.66 -0.70 -3.86
C ALA A 17 7.71 -1.93 -4.79
N ALA A 18 6.55 -2.41 -5.25
CA ALA A 18 6.47 -3.49 -6.22
C ALA A 18 7.25 -3.20 -7.51
N GLN A 19 7.14 -1.98 -8.06
CA GLN A 19 7.92 -1.58 -9.23
C GLN A 19 9.42 -1.60 -8.97
N LYS A 20 9.85 -1.16 -7.77
CA LYS A 20 11.28 -1.20 -7.38
C LYS A 20 11.81 -2.63 -7.21
N LEU A 21 10.95 -3.54 -6.79
CA LEU A 21 11.23 -4.98 -6.72
C LEU A 21 11.18 -5.68 -8.08
N GLY A 22 10.88 -4.96 -9.16
CA GLY A 22 10.72 -5.55 -10.49
C GLY A 22 9.44 -6.40 -10.65
N LEU A 23 8.48 -6.27 -9.72
CA LEU A 23 7.18 -6.91 -9.84
C LEU A 23 6.32 -6.16 -10.85
N VAL A 24 5.59 -6.90 -11.68
CA VAL A 24 4.70 -6.35 -12.71
C VAL A 24 3.35 -7.05 -12.70
N GLY A 25 2.34 -6.42 -13.31
CA GLY A 25 1.01 -7.00 -13.50
C GLY A 25 0.34 -7.44 -12.19
N GLU A 26 -0.06 -8.70 -12.15
CA GLU A 26 -0.76 -9.30 -11.01
C GLU A 26 0.12 -9.37 -9.76
N SER A 27 1.41 -9.71 -9.90
CA SER A 27 2.35 -9.77 -8.77
C SER A 27 2.51 -8.41 -8.08
N ALA A 28 2.57 -7.32 -8.85
CA ALA A 28 2.63 -5.97 -8.29
C ALA A 28 1.33 -5.60 -7.55
N THR A 29 0.19 -5.96 -8.15
CA THR A 29 -1.13 -5.72 -7.56
C THR A 29 -1.33 -6.51 -6.27
N ALA A 30 -0.89 -7.77 -6.23
CA ALA A 30 -0.94 -8.63 -5.06
C ALA A 30 -0.09 -8.05 -3.92
N TYR A 31 1.18 -7.70 -4.19
CA TYR A 31 2.08 -7.10 -3.20
C TYR A 31 1.48 -5.82 -2.59
N SER A 32 0.94 -4.94 -3.43
CA SER A 32 0.29 -3.71 -2.99
C SER A 32 -0.96 -3.95 -2.14
N ASN A 33 -1.81 -4.90 -2.54
CA ASN A 33 -3.02 -5.25 -1.78
C ASN A 33 -2.68 -5.89 -0.43
N ASP A 34 -1.63 -6.69 -0.34
CA ASP A 34 -1.18 -7.31 0.92
C ASP A 34 -0.68 -6.25 1.90
N LEU A 35 0.11 -5.27 1.44
CA LEU A 35 0.49 -4.12 2.25
C LEU A 35 -0.72 -3.29 2.71
N ALA A 36 -1.72 -3.10 1.84
CA ALA A 36 -2.94 -2.39 2.19
C ALA A 36 -3.77 -3.15 3.24
N ARG A 37 -3.89 -4.47 3.13
CA ARG A 37 -4.59 -5.34 4.09
C ARG A 37 -3.89 -5.41 5.45
N ASN A 38 -2.56 -5.47 5.47
CA ASN A 38 -1.77 -5.50 6.70
C ASN A 38 -2.03 -4.30 7.63
N THR A 39 -2.45 -3.16 7.08
CA THR A 39 -2.91 -1.97 7.82
C THR A 39 -4.10 -2.21 8.75
N LEU A 40 -4.93 -3.20 8.44
CA LEU A 40 -6.13 -3.51 9.21
C LEU A 40 -5.79 -4.16 10.55
N ASP A 41 -4.57 -4.70 10.68
CA ASP A 41 -4.01 -5.20 11.94
C ASP A 41 -3.06 -4.14 12.55
N LEU A 42 -3.64 -3.27 13.39
CA LEU A 42 -2.96 -2.14 14.02
C LEU A 42 -1.87 -2.54 15.04
N LYS A 43 -1.78 -3.81 15.44
CA LYS A 43 -0.86 -4.24 16.49
C LYS A 43 0.56 -4.53 16.01
N ARG A 44 0.80 -4.76 14.72
CA ARG A 44 2.07 -5.41 14.31
C ARG A 44 2.75 -4.96 13.03
N ASN A 45 2.08 -4.31 12.08
CA ASN A 45 2.66 -4.19 10.75
C ASN A 45 3.04 -2.75 10.36
N ASP A 46 4.32 -2.44 10.54
CA ASP A 46 4.95 -1.23 10.03
C ASP A 46 5.35 -1.43 8.55
N VAL A 47 4.65 -0.75 7.65
CA VAL A 47 4.91 -0.81 6.19
C VAL A 47 6.35 -0.43 5.84
N LEU A 48 6.97 0.48 6.59
CA LEU A 48 8.37 0.86 6.38
C LEU A 48 9.30 -0.34 6.65
N VAL A 49 9.03 -1.11 7.69
CA VAL A 49 9.83 -2.30 8.05
C VAL A 49 9.70 -3.38 6.99
N ILE A 50 8.48 -3.62 6.49
CA ILE A 50 8.23 -4.62 5.45
C ILE A 50 8.98 -4.26 4.16
N ILE A 51 8.76 -3.04 3.65
CA ILE A 51 9.39 -2.59 2.41
C ILE A 51 10.90 -2.62 2.52
N ARG A 52 11.45 -2.18 3.67
CA ARG A 52 12.90 -2.20 3.85
C ARG A 52 13.46 -3.61 3.81
N ARG A 53 12.84 -4.54 4.55
CA ARG A 53 13.24 -5.95 4.52
C ARG A 53 13.18 -6.54 3.11
N ASP A 54 12.13 -6.25 2.36
CA ASP A 54 11.96 -6.78 1.00
C ASP A 54 12.98 -6.16 0.02
N PHE A 55 13.30 -4.87 0.19
CA PHE A 55 14.34 -4.19 -0.58
C PHE A 55 15.74 -4.72 -0.26
N ASP A 56 16.05 -4.93 1.02
CA ASP A 56 17.31 -5.54 1.47
C ASP A 56 17.46 -6.95 0.86
N ALA A 57 16.39 -7.76 0.88
CA ALA A 57 16.38 -9.10 0.29
C ALA A 57 16.55 -9.10 -1.24
N ALA A 58 16.04 -8.07 -1.92
CA ALA A 58 16.12 -7.91 -3.37
C ALA A 58 17.35 -7.11 -3.86
N GLY A 59 18.19 -6.59 -2.95
CA GLY A 59 19.31 -5.72 -3.29
C GLY A 59 18.91 -4.35 -3.84
N VAL A 60 17.68 -3.90 -3.56
CA VAL A 60 17.15 -2.61 -3.99
C VAL A 60 17.68 -1.51 -3.08
N VAL A 61 18.49 -0.59 -3.62
CA VAL A 61 19.05 0.53 -2.86
C VAL A 61 18.03 1.66 -2.73
N GLN A 62 17.41 1.78 -1.56
CA GLN A 62 16.59 2.92 -1.14
C GLN A 62 16.83 3.22 0.34
N SER A 63 17.03 4.50 0.67
CA SER A 63 17.19 4.95 2.05
C SER A 63 15.86 4.96 2.79
N LYS A 64 15.92 4.95 4.12
CA LYS A 64 14.74 5.07 4.98
C LYS A 64 13.99 6.38 4.70
N GLU A 65 14.72 7.47 4.51
CA GLU A 65 14.20 8.81 4.24
C GLU A 65 13.49 8.86 2.89
N GLN A 66 14.00 8.16 1.88
CA GLN A 66 13.34 8.04 0.58
C GLN A 66 12.00 7.31 0.71
N ILE A 67 11.96 6.19 1.44
CA ILE A 67 10.71 5.45 1.68
C ILE A 67 9.71 6.31 2.46
N LEU A 68 10.16 7.02 3.49
CA LEU A 68 9.31 7.94 4.27
C LEU A 68 8.78 9.11 3.44
N SER A 69 9.57 9.64 2.51
CA SER A 69 9.15 10.66 1.57
C SER A 69 8.01 10.13 0.69
N VAL A 70 8.16 8.93 0.11
CA VAL A 70 7.10 8.29 -0.69
C VAL A 70 5.83 8.06 0.13
N MET A 71 5.95 7.60 1.39
CA MET A 71 4.79 7.44 2.28
C MET A 71 4.07 8.76 2.54
N SER A 72 4.82 9.86 2.67
CA SER A 72 4.28 11.21 2.88
C SER A 72 3.59 11.73 1.63
N GLN A 73 4.20 11.57 0.45
CA GLN A 73 3.59 11.91 -0.84
C GLN A 73 2.30 11.10 -1.08
N SER A 74 2.36 9.79 -0.85
CA SER A 74 1.20 8.89 -0.99
C SER A 74 0.06 9.26 -0.02
N TRP A 75 0.37 9.84 1.14
CA TRP A 75 -0.65 10.30 2.09
C TRP A 75 -1.39 11.56 1.62
N LEU A 76 -0.67 12.46 0.93
CA LEU A 76 -1.26 13.62 0.26
C LEU A 76 -2.16 13.15 -0.87
N GLU A 77 -1.67 12.23 -1.71
CA GLU A 77 -2.43 11.66 -2.83
C GLU A 77 -3.68 10.91 -2.35
N ALA A 78 -3.58 10.09 -1.31
CA ALA A 78 -4.71 9.38 -0.73
C ALA A 78 -5.79 10.32 -0.15
N GLY A 79 -5.44 11.56 0.17
CA GLY A 79 -6.37 12.59 0.65
C GLY A 79 -6.98 13.46 -0.45
N ARG A 80 -6.45 13.41 -1.68
CA ARG A 80 -7.06 14.12 -2.81
C ARG A 80 -8.40 13.44 -3.11
N LYS A 81 -9.48 14.22 -3.08
CA LYS A 81 -10.76 13.78 -3.65
C LYS A 81 -10.55 13.63 -5.16
N THR A 82 -10.29 12.41 -5.61
CA THR A 82 -10.26 12.11 -7.03
C THR A 82 -11.71 11.93 -7.49
N ASP A 83 -12.23 12.86 -8.30
CA ASP A 83 -13.58 12.81 -8.90
C ASP A 83 -13.78 11.63 -9.90
N ARG A 84 -12.80 10.72 -9.99
CA ARG A 84 -12.94 9.44 -10.70
C ARG A 84 -12.60 8.31 -9.73
N ALA A 85 -13.60 7.49 -9.44
CA ALA A 85 -13.43 6.22 -8.76
C ALA A 85 -12.59 5.30 -9.66
N ASP A 86 -11.29 5.25 -9.40
CA ASP A 86 -10.39 4.29 -10.05
C ASP A 86 -10.81 2.86 -9.68
N ALA A 87 -10.80 1.96 -10.66
CA ALA A 87 -11.23 0.55 -10.56
C ALA A 87 -10.55 -0.24 -9.43
N SER A 88 -9.45 0.29 -8.88
CA SER A 88 -8.75 -0.22 -7.69
C SER A 88 -9.51 -0.03 -6.36
N ASP A 89 -10.39 0.96 -6.24
CA ASP A 89 -11.21 1.17 -5.04
C ASP A 89 -12.35 0.14 -4.97
N ALA A 90 -12.91 -0.27 -6.12
CA ALA A 90 -13.97 -1.27 -6.18
C ALA A 90 -13.56 -2.63 -5.63
N ALA A 91 -12.33 -3.09 -5.92
CA ALA A 91 -11.78 -4.34 -5.39
C ALA A 91 -11.61 -4.30 -3.87
N LEU A 92 -11.16 -3.16 -3.32
CA LEU A 92 -11.03 -2.98 -1.88
C LEU A 92 -12.39 -2.88 -1.17
N VAL A 93 -13.37 -2.19 -1.78
CA VAL A 93 -14.75 -2.13 -1.27
C VAL A 93 -15.39 -3.53 -1.23
N GLN A 94 -15.17 -4.35 -2.26
CA GLN A 94 -15.63 -5.75 -2.32
C GLN A 94 -14.99 -6.63 -1.22
N ILE A 95 -13.69 -6.48 -0.98
CA ILE A 95 -13.01 -7.21 0.10
C ILE A 95 -13.56 -6.80 1.48
N ALA A 96 -13.75 -5.50 1.72
CA ALA A 96 -14.31 -5.00 2.98
C ALA A 96 -15.75 -5.50 3.21
N ARG A 97 -16.57 -5.53 2.16
CA ARG A 97 -17.95 -6.02 2.21
C ARG A 97 -18.03 -7.51 2.59
N ASN A 98 -17.14 -8.35 2.05
CA ASN A 98 -17.09 -9.78 2.34
C ASN A 98 -16.57 -10.12 3.75
N LEU A 99 -15.83 -9.20 4.38
CA LEU A 99 -15.34 -9.34 5.76
C LEU A 99 -16.35 -8.89 6.82
N GLN A 100 -17.28 -7.98 6.47
CA GLN A 100 -18.30 -7.45 7.40
C GLN A 100 -19.61 -8.26 7.44
N SER A 101 -19.80 -9.22 6.52
CA SER A 101 -21.03 -10.05 6.46
C SER A 101 -20.89 -11.42 7.13
N ARG A 102 -20.08 -11.52 8.20
CA ARG A 102 -19.95 -12.73 9.03
C ARG A 102 -20.36 -12.47 10.46
#